data_AF-A0A8H3C8M8-F1
#
_entry.id   AF-A0A8H3C8M8-F1
#
_cell.length_a   1.000
_cell.length_b   1.000
_cell.length_c   1.000
_cell.angle_alpha   90.00
_cell.angle_beta   90.00
_cell.angle_gamma   90.00
#
_symmetry.space_group_name_H-M   'P 1'
#
loop_
_entity.id
_entity.type
_entity.pdbx_description
1 polymer ?
#
loop_
_entity_poly.entity_id
_entity_poly.type
_entity_poly.pdbx_seq_one_letter_code
_entity_poly.pdbx_strand_id
1 'polypeptide(L)'
;MQISRNTAWNNIAGTGFDFDDSSATITGNIGLYNKVNILVGGGTASSNSWQSGTWSNSSFKSVDSSLLTGPRNSTGGIVASNFLLPTSGAAIGASY
;
A
#
# COMPACT_ATOMS: atom_id res chain seq x y z
N MET A 1 9.89 11.77 -9.86
CA MET A 1 9.34 11.32 -8.56
C MET A 1 9.39 9.81 -8.48
N GLN A 2 9.77 9.23 -7.34
CA GLN A 2 9.82 7.79 -7.13
C GLN A 2 8.91 7.39 -5.97
N ILE A 3 8.06 6.40 -6.19
CA ILE A 3 7.08 5.90 -5.22
C ILE A 3 7.23 4.39 -5.15
N SER A 4 7.69 3.89 -4.01
CA SER A 4 7.91 2.46 -3.83
C SER A 4 7.54 1.97 -2.45
N ARG A 5 7.03 0.72 -2.38
CA ARG A 5 6.72 0.02 -1.14
C ARG A 5 5.69 0.74 -0.26
N ASN A 6 4.63 1.26 -0.87
CA ASN A 6 3.51 1.88 -0.18
C ASN A 6 2.24 1.02 -0.29
N THR A 7 1.33 1.16 0.69
CA THR A 7 0.00 0.56 0.64
C THR A 7 -1.05 1.66 0.81
N ALA A 8 -1.97 1.78 -0.15
CA ALA A 8 -3.19 2.58 -0.06
C ALA A 8 -4.38 1.62 -0.04
N TRP A 9 -5.09 1.58 1.10
CA TRP A 9 -6.15 0.62 1.34
C TRP A 9 -7.40 1.30 1.90
N ASN A 10 -8.56 0.95 1.34
CA ASN A 10 -9.88 1.33 1.86
C ASN A 10 -10.16 2.85 1.90
N ASN A 11 -9.55 3.63 1.01
CA ASN A 11 -9.91 5.05 0.82
C ASN A 11 -11.20 5.14 -0.03
N ILE A 12 -12.34 4.76 0.56
CA ILE A 12 -13.62 4.57 -0.15
C ILE A 12 -14.17 5.83 -0.85
N ALA A 13 -13.71 7.02 -0.45
CA ALA A 13 -14.13 8.29 -1.03
C ALA A 13 -13.10 8.89 -2.01
N GLY A 14 -11.90 8.29 -2.14
CA GLY A 14 -10.78 8.93 -2.82
C GLY A 14 -9.87 7.98 -3.60
N THR A 15 -8.85 8.58 -4.23
CA THR A 15 -7.84 7.87 -5.01
C THR A 15 -6.73 7.39 -4.08
N GLY A 16 -6.33 6.11 -4.20
CA GLY A 16 -5.24 5.55 -3.41
C GLY A 16 -3.88 6.12 -3.81
N PHE A 17 -3.64 6.19 -5.12
CA PHE A 17 -2.43 6.76 -5.72
C PHE A 17 -2.84 7.66 -6.89
N ASP A 18 -2.54 8.94 -6.81
CA ASP A 18 -2.90 9.93 -7.83
C ASP A 18 -1.66 10.57 -8.42
N PHE A 19 -1.41 10.29 -9.70
CA PHE A 19 -0.25 10.75 -10.45
C PHE A 19 -0.64 11.26 -11.85
N ASP A 20 -1.89 11.70 -12.04
CA ASP A 20 -2.42 12.10 -13.35
C ASP A 20 -1.57 13.21 -14.02
N ASP A 21 -1.15 14.20 -13.22
CA ASP A 21 -0.37 15.34 -13.70
C ASP A 21 1.15 15.16 -13.50
N SER A 22 1.64 13.93 -13.35
CA SER A 22 3.06 13.66 -13.06
C SER A 22 3.64 12.47 -13.83
N SER A 23 4.95 12.54 -14.11
CA SER A 23 5.73 11.38 -14.60
C SER A 23 6.47 10.70 -13.45
N ALA A 24 5.82 9.73 -12.82
CA ALA A 24 6.33 9.01 -11.66
C ALA A 24 6.95 7.65 -12.04
N THR A 25 7.91 7.18 -11.25
CA THR A 25 8.35 5.78 -11.24
C THR A 25 7.73 5.07 -10.04
N ILE A 26 6.78 4.16 -10.29
CA ILE A 26 5.90 3.59 -9.28
C ILE A 26 6.13 2.08 -9.19
N THR A 27 6.77 1.60 -8.11
CA THR A 27 7.19 0.20 -8.01
C THR A 27 6.83 -0.47 -6.70
N GLY A 28 6.23 -1.66 -6.74
CA GLY A 28 6.06 -2.47 -5.54
C GLY A 28 5.03 -1.92 -4.56
N ASN A 29 3.98 -1.24 -5.03
CA ASN A 29 2.92 -0.66 -4.20
C ASN A 29 1.65 -1.52 -4.20
N ILE A 30 0.81 -1.36 -3.19
CA ILE A 30 -0.50 -2.00 -3.11
C ILE A 30 -1.58 -0.93 -3.07
N GLY A 31 -2.42 -0.88 -4.11
CA GLY A 31 -3.69 -0.15 -4.13
C GLY A 31 -4.86 -1.14 -4.09
N LEU A 32 -5.72 -1.07 -3.08
CA LEU A 32 -6.88 -1.96 -2.94
C LEU A 32 -8.05 -1.28 -2.20
N TYR A 33 -9.28 -1.53 -2.67
CA TYR A 33 -10.53 -0.99 -2.08
C TYR A 33 -10.58 0.54 -1.92
N ASN A 34 -9.80 1.27 -2.70
CA ASN A 34 -9.98 2.71 -2.83
C ASN A 34 -11.10 2.98 -3.85
N LYS A 35 -11.71 4.18 -3.83
CA LYS A 35 -12.67 4.57 -4.88
C LYS A 35 -12.04 4.44 -6.27
N VAL A 36 -10.78 4.87 -6.38
CA VAL A 36 -9.90 4.65 -7.52
C VAL A 36 -8.58 4.15 -6.97
N ASN A 37 -8.15 2.94 -7.34
CA ASN A 37 -6.90 2.39 -6.78
C ASN A 37 -5.66 3.15 -7.27
N ILE A 38 -5.69 3.60 -8.52
CA ILE A 38 -4.58 4.28 -9.18
C ILE A 38 -5.10 5.18 -10.30
N LEU A 39 -4.57 6.40 -10.39
CA LEU A 39 -4.70 7.30 -11.54
C LEU A 39 -3.28 7.67 -12.00
N VAL A 40 -2.97 7.47 -13.29
CA VAL A 40 -1.62 7.68 -13.83
C VAL A 40 -1.74 8.36 -15.19
N GLY A 41 -1.08 9.50 -15.36
CA GLY A 41 -0.99 10.18 -16.65
C GLY A 41 0.27 9.83 -17.44
N GLY A 42 1.40 9.56 -16.76
CA GLY A 42 2.65 9.18 -17.41
C GLY A 42 3.69 8.54 -16.47
N GLY A 43 4.86 8.21 -17.02
CA GLY A 43 5.96 7.58 -16.29
C GLY A 43 6.02 6.06 -16.43
N THR A 44 6.55 5.38 -15.41
CA THR A 44 6.73 3.91 -15.41
C THR A 44 6.11 3.29 -14.17
N ALA A 45 5.49 2.12 -14.33
CA ALA A 45 4.90 1.39 -13.22
C ALA A 45 5.21 -0.11 -13.35
N SER A 46 5.71 -0.71 -12.28
CA SER A 46 6.06 -2.14 -12.27
C SER A 46 5.79 -2.78 -10.91
N SER A 47 5.48 -4.08 -10.90
CA SER A 47 5.35 -4.87 -9.67
C SER A 47 4.38 -4.32 -8.62
N ASN A 48 3.36 -3.54 -8.99
CA ASN A 48 2.31 -3.10 -8.06
C ASN A 48 1.13 -4.09 -8.09
N SER A 49 0.22 -3.97 -7.12
CA SER A 49 -0.94 -4.87 -6.98
C SER A 49 -1.85 -4.82 -8.21
N TRP A 50 -2.01 -3.66 -8.84
CA TRP A 50 -2.85 -3.50 -10.03
C TRP A 50 -2.21 -4.06 -11.32
N GLN A 51 -0.98 -4.57 -11.26
CA GLN A 51 -0.35 -5.34 -12.35
C GLN A 51 -0.18 -6.82 -12.01
N SER A 52 -0.60 -7.27 -10.82
CA SER A 52 -0.32 -8.63 -10.36
C SER A 52 -1.46 -9.25 -9.56
N GLY A 53 -1.98 -10.37 -10.06
CA GLY A 53 -2.94 -11.22 -9.35
C GLY A 53 -4.23 -10.53 -8.92
N THR A 54 -4.98 -11.21 -8.05
CA THR A 54 -6.19 -10.66 -7.42
C THR A 54 -5.90 -10.38 -5.96
N TRP A 55 -6.13 -9.14 -5.54
CA TRP A 55 -5.96 -8.70 -4.16
C TRP A 55 -7.31 -8.56 -3.47
N SER A 56 -7.36 -8.97 -2.20
CA SER A 56 -8.51 -8.77 -1.31
C SER A 56 -8.04 -8.64 0.13
N ASN A 57 -8.95 -8.45 1.08
CA ASN A 57 -8.57 -8.44 2.50
C ASN A 57 -7.90 -9.75 2.95
N SER A 58 -8.26 -10.89 2.34
CA SER A 58 -7.62 -12.19 2.63
C SER A 58 -6.18 -12.30 2.14
N SER A 59 -5.73 -11.36 1.30
CA SER A 59 -4.33 -11.26 0.87
C SER A 59 -3.42 -10.69 1.96
N PHE A 60 -3.97 -10.17 3.06
CA PHE A 60 -3.22 -9.60 4.17
C PHE A 60 -3.30 -10.46 5.44
N LYS A 61 -2.23 -10.43 6.23
CA LYS A 61 -2.18 -11.07 7.55
C LYS A 61 -3.19 -10.46 8.53
N SER A 62 -3.46 -9.16 8.41
CA SER A 62 -4.49 -8.46 9.17
C SER A 62 -4.97 -7.22 8.41
N VAL A 63 -6.25 -6.87 8.61
CA VAL A 63 -6.88 -5.61 8.19
C VAL A 63 -7.46 -4.84 9.38
N ASP A 64 -7.08 -5.22 10.60
CA ASP A 64 -7.48 -4.54 11.82
C ASP A 64 -6.62 -3.29 12.05
N SER A 65 -7.20 -2.12 11.79
CA SER A 65 -6.50 -0.84 11.92
C SER A 65 -6.21 -0.42 13.36
N SER A 66 -6.83 -1.05 14.36
CA SER A 66 -6.56 -0.75 15.76
C SER A 66 -5.10 -1.02 16.13
N LEU A 67 -4.44 -1.94 15.40
CA LEU A 67 -3.02 -2.30 15.53
C LEU A 67 -2.06 -1.14 15.22
N LEU A 68 -2.52 -0.09 14.54
CA LEU A 68 -1.69 1.08 14.21
C LEU A 68 -1.67 2.13 15.32
N THR A 69 -2.56 2.02 16.31
CA THR A 69 -2.66 2.96 17.41
C THR A 69 -2.00 2.41 18.66
N GLY A 70 -1.27 3.26 19.39
CA GLY A 70 -0.67 2.88 20.65
C GLY A 70 0.64 3.59 20.94
N PRO A 71 1.26 3.28 22.09
CA PRO A 71 2.57 3.79 22.44
C PRO A 71 3.63 3.32 21.43
N ARG A 72 4.60 4.19 21.19
CA ARG A 72 5.85 3.84 20.51
C ARG A 72 6.71 2.94 21.41
N ASN A 73 7.68 2.24 20.83
CA ASN A 73 8.63 1.46 21.61
C ASN A 73 9.57 2.36 22.46
N SER A 74 10.42 1.76 23.29
CA SER A 74 11.34 2.49 24.18
C SER A 74 12.35 3.39 23.45
N THR A 75 12.55 3.21 22.15
CA THR A 75 13.41 4.05 21.30
C THR A 75 12.62 5.12 20.52
N GLY A 76 11.31 5.24 20.75
CA GLY A 76 10.42 6.14 19.99
C GLY A 76 10.00 5.61 18.61
N GLY A 77 10.35 4.38 18.25
CA GLY A 77 9.97 3.73 17.01
C GLY A 77 8.50 3.28 16.99
N ILE A 78 7.92 3.21 15.79
CA ILE A 78 6.61 2.58 15.58
C ILE A 78 6.77 1.08 15.83
N VAL A 79 5.83 0.47 16.55
CA VAL A 79 5.87 -0.97 16.86
C VAL A 79 5.48 -1.77 15.62
N ALA A 80 6.23 -2.83 15.31
CA ALA A 80 5.94 -3.76 14.23
C ALA A 80 4.59 -4.47 14.40
N SER A 81 3.84 -4.63 13.32
CA SER A 81 2.52 -5.26 13.33
C SER A 81 2.22 -5.90 11.97
N ASN A 82 1.23 -6.77 11.96
CA ASN A 82 0.83 -7.52 10.77
C ASN A 82 -0.19 -6.78 9.88
N PHE A 83 -0.62 -5.57 10.27
CA PHE A 83 -1.58 -4.79 9.50
C PHE A 83 -1.09 -4.56 8.06
N LEU A 84 -1.89 -4.99 7.09
CA LEU A 84 -1.67 -4.89 5.65
C LEU A 84 -0.37 -5.53 5.12
N LEU A 85 0.23 -6.47 5.86
CA LEU A 85 1.33 -7.29 5.36
C LEU A 85 0.80 -8.42 4.47
N PRO A 86 1.35 -8.66 3.25
CA PRO A 86 0.92 -9.76 2.40
C PRO A 86 1.10 -11.14 3.05
N THR A 87 0.10 -12.02 2.95
CA THR A 87 0.19 -13.42 3.41
C THR A 87 1.17 -14.25 2.60
N SER A 88 1.37 -13.90 1.32
CA SER A 88 2.32 -14.54 0.41
C SER A 88 3.78 -14.32 0.78
N GLY A 89 4.08 -13.38 1.68
CA GLY A 89 5.45 -12.95 1.98
C GLY A 89 6.11 -12.14 0.86
N ALA A 90 5.37 -11.79 -0.20
CA ALA A 90 5.89 -11.01 -1.30
C ALA A 90 6.38 -9.63 -0.81
N ALA A 91 7.51 -9.20 -1.38
CA ALA A 91 8.13 -7.91 -1.10
C ALA A 91 7.40 -6.78 -1.86
N ILE A 92 6.14 -6.53 -1.49
CA ILE A 92 5.25 -5.50 -2.07
C ILE A 92 4.45 -4.81 -0.95
N GLY A 93 4.12 -3.53 -1.15
CA GLY A 93 3.42 -2.72 -0.17
C GLY A 93 4.30 -2.26 1.00
N ALA A 94 3.69 -1.52 1.92
CA ALA A 94 4.33 -1.07 3.15
C ALA A 94 4.64 -2.25 4.08
N SER A 95 5.81 -2.20 4.72
CA SER A 95 6.26 -3.16 5.73
C SER A 95 7.14 -2.46 6.75
N TYR A 96 7.15 -2.95 7.99
CA TYR A 96 7.87 -2.39 9.14
C TYR A 96 8.27 -3.51 10.10
#